data_AF-A0A382ZH76-F1
#
_entry.id   AF-A0A382ZH76-F1
#
_cell.length_a   1.000
_cell.length_b   1.000
_cell.length_c   1.000
_cell.angle_alpha   90.00
_cell.angle_beta   90.00
_cell.angle_gamma   90.00
#
_symmetry.space_group_name_H-M   'P 1'
#
loop_
_entity.id
_entity.type
_entity.pdbx_description
1 polymer ?
#
loop_
_entity_poly.entity_id
_entity_poly.type
_entity_poly.pdbx_seq_one_letter_code
_entity_poly.pdbx_strand_id
1 'polypeptide(L)'
;MQLTDSIPEAIQRKLDTCLDVDEEIRIALETDVDDSGKFNPRWLVTTTKRVMVLDLNGSGQDLAVPLEDIQKVHVEPLVGGGSMEVNTYSDSIPLISYSQSRAERFVEASRGIE
;
A
#
# COMPACT_ATOMS: atom_id res chain seq x y z
N MET A 1 14.86 1.88 -6.46
CA MET A 1 14.63 3.04 -5.58
C MET A 1 13.91 2.53 -4.35
N GLN A 2 14.33 2.92 -3.14
CA GLN A 2 13.69 2.47 -1.90
C GLN A 2 12.91 3.66 -1.33
N LEU A 3 11.59 3.53 -1.23
CA LEU A 3 10.69 4.60 -0.79
C LEU A 3 10.03 4.16 0.52
N THR A 4 10.65 4.52 1.65
CA THR A 4 10.28 4.01 2.97
C THR A 4 10.12 5.14 3.98
N ASP A 5 8.98 5.13 4.66
CA ASP A 5 8.72 5.91 5.87
C ASP A 5 9.23 5.14 7.11
N SER A 6 9.29 5.82 8.25
CA SER A 6 9.64 5.19 9.52
C SER A 6 8.52 4.24 9.97
N ILE A 7 8.72 2.93 9.80
CA ILE A 7 7.72 1.89 10.11
C ILE A 7 7.50 1.79 11.64
N PRO A 8 6.26 1.99 12.14
CA PRO A 8 5.91 1.81 13.54
C PRO A 8 6.10 0.35 13.99
N GLU A 9 6.40 0.15 15.27
CA GLU A 9 6.66 -1.19 15.83
C GLU A 9 5.49 -2.16 15.60
N ALA A 10 4.24 -1.68 15.63
CA ALA A 10 3.07 -2.50 15.37
C ALA A 10 3.04 -3.06 13.94
N ILE A 11 3.41 -2.24 12.94
CA ILE A 11 3.51 -2.68 11.53
C ILE A 11 4.74 -3.56 11.35
N GLN A 12 5.86 -3.22 11.98
CA GLN A 12 7.07 -4.05 11.95
C GLN A 12 6.78 -5.47 12.45
N ARG A 13 6.07 -5.61 13.57
CA ARG A 13 5.67 -6.93 14.09
C ARG A 13 4.78 -7.70 13.11
N LYS A 14 3.84 -7.04 12.42
CA LYS A 14 3.03 -7.69 11.38
C LYS A 14 3.93 -8.20 10.25
N LEU A 15 4.85 -7.36 9.77
CA LEU A 15 5.79 -7.71 8.71
C LEU A 15 6.68 -8.89 9.11
N ASP A 16 7.28 -8.86 10.31
CA ASP A 16 8.13 -9.94 10.80
C ASP A 16 7.40 -11.29 10.90
N THR A 17 6.07 -11.28 11.09
CA THR A 17 5.26 -12.50 11.14
C THR A 17 4.79 -13.01 9.78
N CYS A 18 4.74 -12.17 8.76
CA CYS A 18 4.17 -12.53 7.46
C CYS A 18 5.18 -12.60 6.32
N LEU A 19 6.34 -11.95 6.43
CA LEU A 19 7.39 -11.96 5.42
C LEU A 19 8.12 -13.30 5.38
N ASP A 20 8.41 -13.78 4.17
CA ASP A 20 9.33 -14.89 3.99
C ASP A 20 10.79 -14.48 4.28
N VAL A 21 11.64 -15.46 4.56
CA VAL A 21 13.07 -15.24 4.87
C VAL A 21 13.83 -14.54 3.74
N ASP A 22 13.37 -14.70 2.49
CA ASP A 22 13.96 -14.11 1.28
C ASP A 22 13.13 -12.95 0.69
N GLU A 23 12.13 -12.47 1.44
CA GLU A 23 11.24 -11.39 1.00
C GLU A 23 11.71 -10.03 1.54
N GLU A 24 12.13 -9.14 0.63
CA GLU A 24 12.67 -7.82 0.99
C GLU A 24 11.65 -6.71 0.75
N ILE A 25 11.55 -5.75 1.67
CA ILE A 25 10.70 -4.56 1.53
C ILE A 25 11.36 -3.55 0.60
N ARG A 26 10.65 -3.13 -0.45
CA ARG A 26 11.07 -2.11 -1.41
C ARG A 26 10.40 -0.76 -1.17
N ILE A 27 9.12 -0.77 -0.81
CA ILE A 27 8.31 0.42 -0.54
C ILE A 27 7.58 0.19 0.79
N ALA A 28 7.54 1.19 1.65
CA ALA A 28 6.73 1.20 2.86
C ALA A 28 6.26 2.64 3.12
N LEU A 29 5.00 2.93 2.83
CA LEU A 29 4.43 4.26 2.93
C LEU A 29 3.19 4.28 3.82
N GLU A 30 3.09 5.30 4.64
CA GLU A 30 1.90 5.58 5.43
C GLU A 30 0.90 6.44 4.63
N THR A 31 -0.38 6.05 4.64
CA THR A 31 -1.49 6.93 4.27
C THR A 31 -2.09 7.59 5.49
N ASP A 32 -2.82 8.67 5.24
CA ASP A 32 -3.55 9.40 6.26
C ASP A 32 -5.05 9.13 6.22
N VAL A 33 -5.56 8.38 5.22
CA VAL A 33 -6.99 8.14 4.99
C VAL A 33 -7.27 6.64 4.84
N ASP A 34 -8.38 6.18 5.44
CA ASP A 34 -8.89 4.82 5.25
C ASP A 34 -9.92 4.68 4.11
N ASP A 35 -10.40 3.46 3.89
CA ASP A 35 -11.41 3.14 2.87
C ASP A 35 -12.77 3.84 3.10
N SER A 36 -13.01 4.32 4.32
CA SER A 36 -14.21 5.03 4.72
C SER A 36 -14.04 6.56 4.61
N GLY A 37 -12.88 7.02 4.13
CA GLY A 37 -12.56 8.44 3.96
C GLY A 37 -12.25 9.16 5.28
N LYS A 38 -11.98 8.43 6.36
CA LYS A 38 -11.63 9.00 7.67
C LYS A 38 -10.13 9.07 7.83
N PHE A 39 -9.67 10.03 8.66
CA PHE A 39 -8.25 10.12 9.00
C PHE A 39 -7.83 8.96 9.88
N ASN A 40 -7.18 7.98 9.27
CA ASN A 40 -6.81 6.73 9.90
C ASN A 40 -5.64 6.10 9.14
N PRO A 41 -4.46 5.99 9.75
CA PRO A 41 -3.28 5.55 9.05
C PRO A 41 -3.33 4.09 8.60
N ARG A 42 -3.04 3.85 7.33
CA ARG A 42 -2.81 2.53 6.76
C ARG A 42 -1.46 2.51 6.05
N TRP A 43 -0.91 1.33 5.83
CA TRP A 43 0.44 1.16 5.32
C TRP A 43 0.42 0.42 3.99
N LEU A 44 0.90 1.07 2.94
CA LEU A 44 1.21 0.41 1.67
C LEU A 44 2.63 -0.13 1.75
N VAL A 45 2.78 -1.45 1.68
CA VAL A 45 4.09 -2.12 1.70
C VAL A 45 4.25 -2.95 0.43
N THR A 46 5.27 -2.68 -0.35
CA THR A 46 5.62 -3.50 -1.51
C THR A 46 6.92 -4.25 -1.21
N THR A 47 6.91 -5.54 -1.43
CA THR A 47 8.07 -6.42 -1.28
C THR A 47 8.61 -6.88 -2.63
N THR A 48 9.59 -7.77 -2.63
CA THR A 48 10.02 -8.50 -3.82
C THR A 48 8.97 -9.46 -4.38
N LYS A 49 7.90 -9.77 -3.63
CA LYS A 49 6.90 -10.79 -4.00
C LYS A 49 5.46 -10.27 -4.13
N ARG A 50 5.06 -9.25 -3.37
CA ARG A 50 3.66 -8.80 -3.28
C ARG A 50 3.52 -7.34 -2.87
N VAL A 51 2.34 -6.80 -3.10
CA VAL A 51 1.88 -5.54 -2.50
C VAL A 51 0.94 -5.87 -1.33
N MET A 52 1.14 -5.20 -0.21
CA MET A 52 0.36 -5.40 1.01
C MET A 52 -0.21 -4.06 1.48
N VAL A 53 -1.40 -4.13 2.06
CA VAL A 53 -2.02 -3.03 2.79
C VAL A 53 -2.20 -3.49 4.22
N LEU A 54 -1.56 -2.80 5.16
CA LEU A 54 -1.57 -3.15 6.57
C LEU A 54 -2.24 -2.04 7.38
N ASP A 55 -3.23 -2.41 8.16
CA ASP A 55 -3.92 -1.48 9.06
C ASP A 55 -3.17 -1.38 10.39
N LEU A 56 -2.90 -0.16 10.86
CA LEU A 56 -2.22 0.05 12.13
C LEU A 56 -3.15 -0.22 13.33
N ASN A 57 -4.42 0.16 13.20
CA ASN A 57 -5.37 0.26 14.32
C ASN A 57 -6.36 -0.92 14.40
N GLY A 58 -6.29 -1.88 13.47
CA GLY A 58 -7.18 -3.03 13.37
C GLY A 58 -8.60 -2.69 12.90
N SER A 59 -8.80 -1.49 12.36
CA SER A 59 -10.10 -0.98 11.90
C SER A 59 -10.44 -1.43 10.48
N GLY A 60 -9.42 -1.68 9.65
CA GLY A 60 -9.56 -2.18 8.29
C GLY A 60 -8.95 -3.57 8.13
N GLN A 61 -9.32 -4.25 7.05
CA GLN A 61 -8.78 -5.57 6.71
C GLN A 61 -7.41 -5.44 6.04
N ASP A 62 -6.44 -6.23 6.51
CA ASP A 62 -5.16 -6.37 5.83
C ASP A 62 -5.36 -7.09 4.48
N LEU A 63 -4.67 -6.64 3.45
CA LEU A 63 -4.75 -7.18 2.10
C LEU A 63 -3.35 -7.50 1.59
N ALA A 64 -3.22 -8.55 0.77
CA ALA A 64 -2.00 -8.87 0.05
C ALA A 64 -2.32 -9.33 -1.37
N VAL A 65 -1.63 -8.78 -2.36
CA VAL A 65 -1.76 -9.12 -3.78
C VAL A 65 -0.38 -9.51 -4.32
N PRO A 66 -0.18 -10.74 -4.82
CA PRO A 66 1.08 -11.16 -5.45
C PRO A 66 1.44 -10.26 -6.63
N LEU A 67 2.72 -9.90 -6.76
CA LEU A 67 3.18 -9.08 -7.90
C LEU A 67 2.95 -9.79 -9.24
N GLU A 68 3.03 -11.11 -9.26
CA GLU A 68 2.78 -11.92 -10.46
C GLU A 68 1.32 -11.85 -10.95
N ASP A 69 0.38 -11.54 -10.06
CA ASP A 69 -1.04 -11.40 -10.39
C ASP A 69 -1.41 -9.97 -10.83
N ILE A 70 -0.52 -8.99 -10.62
CA ILE A 70 -0.76 -7.59 -10.95
C ILE A 70 -0.42 -7.34 -12.42
N GLN A 71 -1.43 -6.97 -13.21
CA GLN A 71 -1.25 -6.56 -14.61
C GLN A 71 -0.94 -5.08 -14.76
N LYS A 72 -1.49 -4.26 -13.87
CA LYS A 72 -1.37 -2.81 -13.92
C LYS A 72 -1.58 -2.21 -12.55
N VAL A 73 -0.80 -1.18 -12.24
CA VAL A 73 -1.00 -0.31 -11.08
C VAL A 73 -1.51 1.03 -11.58
N HIS A 74 -2.56 1.56 -10.95
CA HIS A 74 -3.10 2.86 -11.31
C HIS A 74 -3.38 3.70 -10.07
N VAL A 75 -3.23 5.01 -10.26
CA VAL A 75 -3.62 6.02 -9.28
C VAL A 75 -4.80 6.77 -9.87
N GLU A 76 -5.96 6.61 -9.25
CA GLU A 76 -7.17 7.35 -9.58
C GLU A 76 -7.18 8.66 -8.79
N PRO A 77 -7.14 9.83 -9.46
CA PRO A 77 -7.26 11.12 -8.79
C PRO A 77 -8.68 11.32 -8.24
N LEU A 78 -8.82 11.73 -6.99
CA LEU A 78 -10.10 12.00 -6.33
C LEU A 78 -10.16 13.44 -5.82
N VAL A 79 -11.36 13.90 -5.46
CA VAL A 79 -11.50 15.23 -4.82
C VAL A 79 -10.80 15.22 -3.47
N GLY A 80 -9.75 16.03 -3.33
CA GLY A 80 -8.99 16.17 -2.09
C GLY A 80 -7.92 15.09 -1.87
N GLY A 81 -7.66 14.21 -2.85
CA GLY A 81 -6.67 13.14 -2.72
C GLY A 81 -6.63 12.17 -3.89
N GLY A 82 -6.39 10.91 -3.61
CA GLY A 82 -6.39 9.85 -4.62
C GLY A 82 -6.54 8.46 -4.02
N SER A 83 -6.76 7.50 -4.90
CA SER A 83 -6.81 6.07 -4.58
C SER A 83 -5.79 5.33 -5.45
N MET A 84 -5.04 4.41 -4.86
CA MET A 84 -4.21 3.46 -5.60
C MET A 84 -4.98 2.15 -5.75
N GLU A 85 -5.03 1.66 -6.97
CA GLU A 85 -5.70 0.40 -7.32
C GLU A 85 -4.77 -0.46 -8.17
N VAL A 86 -4.95 -1.77 -8.09
CA VAL A 86 -4.26 -2.74 -8.93
C VAL A 86 -5.26 -3.56 -9.70
N ASN A 87 -5.00 -3.73 -10.99
CA ASN A 87 -5.77 -4.63 -11.83
C ASN A 87 -5.09 -6.00 -11.82
N THR A 88 -5.85 -7.02 -11.45
CA THR A 88 -5.47 -8.42 -11.58
C THR A 88 -6.12 -9.04 -12.83
N TYR A 89 -5.89 -10.32 -13.07
CA TYR A 89 -6.56 -11.06 -14.15
C TYR A 89 -8.09 -11.14 -13.99
N SER A 90 -8.59 -11.12 -12.76
CA SER A 90 -10.03 -11.28 -12.49
C SER A 90 -10.72 -9.96 -12.14
N ASP A 91 -10.06 -9.10 -11.36
CA ASP A 91 -10.69 -7.97 -10.70
C ASP A 91 -9.79 -6.73 -10.60
N SER A 92 -10.39 -5.55 -10.46
CA SER A 92 -9.70 -4.36 -9.94
C SER A 92 -9.80 -4.36 -8.42
N ILE A 93 -8.65 -4.25 -7.75
CA ILE A 93 -8.54 -4.29 -6.30
C ILE A 93 -8.07 -2.91 -5.81
N PRO A 94 -8.93 -2.13 -5.12
CA PRO A 94 -8.49 -0.90 -4.48
C PRO A 94 -7.58 -1.24 -3.31
N LEU A 95 -6.37 -0.66 -3.31
CA LEU A 95 -5.39 -0.89 -2.27
C LEU A 95 -5.56 0.13 -1.13
N ILE A 96 -5.42 1.41 -1.46
CA ILE A 96 -5.32 2.44 -0.42
C ILE A 96 -5.76 3.80 -0.92
N SER A 97 -6.32 4.61 -0.04
CA SER A 97 -6.64 6.01 -0.30
C SER A 97 -5.75 6.94 0.51
N TYR A 98 -5.56 8.16 0.02
CA TYR A 98 -4.70 9.15 0.65
C TYR A 98 -5.18 10.56 0.33
N SER A 99 -4.85 11.52 1.21
CA SER A 99 -5.12 12.92 0.95
C SER A 99 -4.18 13.52 -0.09
N GLN A 100 -4.54 14.71 -0.59
CA GLN A 100 -3.73 15.47 -1.54
C GLN A 100 -2.31 15.71 -1.05
N SER A 101 -2.10 15.83 0.27
CA SER A 101 -0.78 16.07 0.85
C SER A 101 0.20 14.91 0.66
N ARG A 102 -0.31 13.71 0.37
CA ARG A 102 0.49 12.48 0.16
C ARG A 102 0.61 12.11 -1.32
N ALA A 103 -0.14 12.75 -2.21
CA ALA A 103 -0.33 12.31 -3.60
C ALA A 103 0.98 12.09 -4.38
N GLU A 104 1.96 12.99 -4.24
CA GLU A 104 3.25 12.86 -4.93
C GLU A 104 3.96 11.55 -4.60
N ARG A 105 3.99 11.16 -3.31
CA ARG A 105 4.64 9.92 -2.85
C ARG A 105 3.95 8.67 -3.41
N PHE A 106 2.62 8.69 -3.54
CA PHE A 106 1.87 7.54 -4.04
C PHE A 106 1.92 7.42 -5.57
N VAL A 107 2.05 8.53 -6.30
CA VAL A 107 2.37 8.51 -7.73
C VAL A 107 3.79 8.00 -7.98
N GLU A 108 4.74 8.32 -7.09
CA GLU A 108 6.09 7.76 -7.16
C GLU A 108 6.09 6.26 -6.83
N ALA A 109 5.34 5.86 -5.79
CA ALA A 109 5.20 4.46 -5.40
C ALA A 109 4.59 3.60 -6.51
N SER A 110 3.55 4.07 -7.22
CA SER A 110 2.94 3.28 -8.31
C SER A 110 3.94 2.90 -9.39
N ARG A 111 4.84 3.83 -9.75
CA ARG A 111 5.93 3.59 -10.71
C ARG A 111 7.01 2.62 -10.23
N GLY A 112 7.10 2.41 -8.92
CA GLY A 112 8.02 1.44 -8.32
C GLY A 112 7.43 0.03 -8.19
N ILE A 113 6.12 -0.11 -8.39
CA ILE A 113 5.38 -1.38 -8.35
C ILE A 113 5.16 -1.93 -9.77
N GLU A 114 4.88 -1.06 -10.74
CA GLU A 114 4.82 -1.38 -12.18
C GLU A 114 6.19 -1.82 -12.73
#